data_AF-A0A254SIP2-F1
#
_entry.id   AF-A0A254SIP2-F1
#
_cell.length_a   1.000
_cell.length_b   1.000
_cell.length_c   1.000
_cell.angle_alpha   90.00
_cell.angle_beta   90.00
_cell.angle_gamma   90.00
#
_symmetry.space_group_name_H-M   'P 1'
#
loop_
_entity.id
_entity.type
_entity.pdbx_description
1 polymer ?
#
loop_
_entity_poly.entity_id
_entity_poly.type
_entity_poly.pdbx_seq_one_letter_code
_entity_poly.pdbx_strand_id
1 'polypeptide(L)'
;MNFMNKKALAIAATVAMALSVPSFAQLNNGDMEYGDGGWYLWNNPDGPAVAESQIAVQGLGVDGSQGAKVVVKDLPNPWWGLQLQPPKWLADSGFYKLTFKAKGNMPINSVVQGGPPDYRQKESASFDLTDKWQTYEMIFLADQKGYGLNNITFQIGLKKGWIQLDDVEVEKMDEMSDPSWYNNADARIDSLRKVDFTVKANPGEKVHVKLLRHSFPFGTALALYDTKDSTENWYRNAAKKYFWHGVSENQFKWPEYEPKKGKIKRDEMKEYTDFTAQNHWKLRGHALMWSHQGYGFDKHYSNKGSCEEMAEKLKARINRDLKEYKGKITEYDVWNEPIHESWTFNKCGWGILDSAFIWAHKADPSAFLYINDYNVVAAGETDRYYGLIKGMLERKVPVMGIGVQCHFGLRPVVPGLIKERLDKLASLGLPIKVTEFDVGDWQMGMNDTEEVQAEKFETFLRTAFSHPAVNGIVFWGFWDNRHWVKNGGMIASDGREKPAAKRVYDLWHKVWTTDLYATADENGEAKFRGFKGYYQVNAGDKKFQMTVK
;
A
#
# COMPACT_ATOMS: atom_id res chain seq x y z
N MET A 1 -46.85 -49.64 -39.95
CA MET A 1 -47.09 -50.47 -38.75
C MET A 1 -46.59 -49.70 -37.53
N ASN A 2 -47.54 -49.21 -36.73
CA ASN A 2 -47.55 -48.66 -35.35
C ASN A 2 -46.42 -47.69 -34.90
N PHE A 3 -46.61 -46.36 -34.85
CA PHE A 3 -47.45 -45.46 -34.01
C PHE A 3 -47.00 -45.23 -32.54
N MET A 4 -46.43 -44.03 -32.32
CA MET A 4 -46.70 -43.00 -31.30
C MET A 4 -46.82 -43.29 -29.77
N ASN A 5 -46.06 -42.46 -29.02
CA ASN A 5 -46.38 -41.67 -27.81
C ASN A 5 -46.46 -42.27 -26.38
N LYS A 6 -45.50 -41.77 -25.56
CA LYS A 6 -45.62 -40.99 -24.30
C LYS A 6 -46.24 -41.55 -23.01
N LYS A 7 -45.52 -41.17 -21.93
CA LYS A 7 -45.83 -41.03 -20.48
C LYS A 7 -45.33 -42.19 -19.62
N ALA A 8 -44.71 -42.00 -18.47
CA ALA A 8 -44.17 -40.85 -17.73
C ALA A 8 -43.35 -41.47 -16.59
N LEU A 9 -42.24 -40.86 -16.16
CA LEU A 9 -41.78 -41.08 -14.78
C LEU A 9 -41.18 -39.78 -14.25
N ALA A 10 -41.77 -39.34 -13.14
CA ALA A 10 -41.50 -38.10 -12.47
C ALA A 10 -40.21 -38.16 -11.65
N ILE A 11 -39.42 -37.09 -11.76
CA ILE A 11 -38.74 -36.35 -10.71
C ILE A 11 -38.50 -37.12 -9.39
N ALA A 12 -37.25 -37.49 -9.16
CA ALA A 12 -36.65 -37.45 -7.83
C ALA A 12 -35.33 -36.69 -7.95
N ALA A 13 -35.34 -35.45 -7.48
CA ALA A 13 -34.16 -34.62 -7.35
C ALA A 13 -33.26 -35.23 -6.28
N THR A 14 -32.18 -35.90 -6.70
CA THR A 14 -31.09 -36.20 -5.79
C THR A 14 -30.28 -34.91 -5.65
N VAL A 15 -30.60 -34.16 -4.60
CA VAL A 15 -29.71 -33.13 -4.06
C VAL A 15 -28.38 -33.82 -3.79
N ALA A 16 -27.39 -33.56 -4.64
CA ALA A 16 -26.00 -33.79 -4.27
C ALA A 16 -25.73 -32.82 -3.12
N MET A 17 -25.90 -33.28 -1.89
CA MET A 17 -25.26 -32.67 -0.74
C MET A 17 -23.78 -32.64 -1.09
N ALA A 18 -23.26 -31.44 -1.37
CA ALA A 18 -21.85 -31.18 -1.17
C ALA A 18 -21.59 -31.57 0.29
N LEU A 19 -20.91 -32.69 0.49
CA LEU A 19 -20.32 -33.01 1.78
C LEU A 19 -19.39 -31.85 2.08
N SER A 20 -19.85 -30.95 2.97
CA SER A 20 -18.97 -29.99 3.62
C SER A 20 -17.88 -30.80 4.28
N VAL A 21 -16.68 -30.75 3.71
CA VAL A 21 -15.47 -31.14 4.43
C VAL A 21 -15.47 -30.25 5.67
N PRO A 22 -15.43 -30.79 6.89
CA PRO A 22 -15.42 -29.95 8.08
C PRO A 22 -14.16 -29.10 8.02
N SER A 23 -14.32 -27.76 8.04
CA SER A 23 -13.18 -26.89 8.28
C SER A 23 -12.75 -27.15 9.73
N PHE A 24 -11.61 -27.80 9.88
CA PHE A 24 -11.04 -28.00 11.21
C PHE A 24 -10.54 -26.63 11.67
N ALA A 25 -11.29 -25.99 12.57
CA ALA A 25 -10.82 -24.86 13.35
C ALA A 25 -9.43 -25.22 13.90
N GLN A 26 -8.43 -24.40 13.55
CA GLN A 26 -7.02 -24.72 13.84
C GLN A 26 -6.62 -24.36 15.27
N LEU A 27 -7.42 -23.50 15.91
CA LEU A 27 -7.23 -23.07 17.28
C LEU A 27 -8.04 -23.98 18.21
N ASN A 28 -7.36 -24.71 19.09
CA ASN A 28 -8.04 -25.49 20.13
C ASN A 28 -8.49 -24.53 21.25
N ASN A 29 -9.79 -24.46 21.54
CA ASN A 29 -10.40 -23.66 22.64
C ASN A 29 -10.37 -22.12 22.45
N GLY A 30 -10.78 -21.64 21.27
CA GLY A 30 -10.92 -20.20 21.02
C GLY A 30 -12.15 -19.53 21.61
N ASP A 31 -13.16 -20.33 21.94
CA ASP A 31 -14.41 -20.00 22.62
C ASP A 31 -14.28 -20.01 24.16
N MET A 32 -13.14 -20.49 24.69
CA MET A 32 -12.86 -20.56 26.13
C MET A 32 -13.84 -21.45 26.94
N GLU A 33 -14.64 -22.29 26.27
CA GLU A 33 -15.65 -23.13 26.95
C GLU A 33 -15.04 -24.28 27.76
N TYR A 34 -13.81 -24.66 27.43
CA TYR A 34 -13.06 -25.69 28.15
C TYR A 34 -12.06 -25.08 29.17
N GLY A 35 -12.39 -23.90 29.71
CA GLY A 35 -11.54 -23.13 30.61
C GLY A 35 -10.56 -22.23 29.85
N ASP A 36 -9.53 -21.72 30.54
CA ASP A 36 -8.56 -20.84 29.89
C ASP A 36 -7.78 -21.54 28.78
N GLY A 37 -7.56 -22.85 28.83
CA GLY A 37 -7.02 -23.68 27.74
C GLY A 37 -5.70 -23.19 27.14
N GLY A 38 -4.94 -22.34 27.85
CA GLY A 38 -3.71 -21.69 27.38
C GLY A 38 -3.86 -20.21 26.98
N TRP A 39 -5.05 -19.61 27.11
CA TRP A 39 -5.25 -18.18 27.04
C TRP A 39 -4.54 -17.48 28.21
N TYR A 40 -3.84 -16.39 27.92
CA TYR A 40 -3.23 -15.58 28.97
C TYR A 40 -3.08 -14.12 28.57
N LEU A 41 -3.00 -13.26 29.58
CA LEU A 41 -2.65 -11.85 29.40
C LEU A 41 -1.15 -11.67 29.62
N TRP A 42 -0.42 -11.37 28.55
CA TRP A 42 0.98 -10.96 28.62
C TRP A 42 1.08 -9.46 28.89
N ASN A 43 1.88 -9.08 29.88
CA ASN A 43 2.14 -7.70 30.26
C ASN A 43 3.65 -7.47 30.34
N ASN A 44 4.17 -6.52 29.55
CA ASN A 44 5.59 -6.27 29.40
C ASN A 44 6.21 -5.79 30.73
N PRO A 45 7.21 -6.49 31.29
CA PRO A 45 7.80 -6.12 32.58
C PRO A 45 8.58 -4.80 32.55
N ASP A 46 9.10 -4.36 31.41
CA ASP A 46 9.94 -3.15 31.29
C ASP A 46 9.13 -1.84 31.18
N GLY A 47 7.81 -1.93 31.37
CA GLY A 47 6.88 -0.82 31.37
C GLY A 47 5.45 -1.35 31.41
N PRO A 48 5.03 -2.00 32.50
CA PRO A 48 3.79 -2.75 32.54
C PRO A 48 2.59 -1.82 32.51
N ALA A 49 1.52 -2.27 31.87
CA ALA A 49 0.20 -1.69 32.05
C ALA A 49 -0.32 -2.00 33.45
N VAL A 50 -1.21 -1.14 33.97
CA VAL A 50 -2.09 -1.53 35.08
C VAL A 50 -3.39 -2.00 34.47
N ALA A 51 -3.65 -3.30 34.54
CA ALA A 51 -4.83 -3.92 33.96
C ALA A 51 -5.43 -5.00 34.86
N GLU A 52 -6.73 -5.20 34.74
CA GLU A 52 -7.46 -6.32 35.33
C GLU A 52 -7.91 -7.24 34.20
N SER A 53 -7.80 -8.55 34.37
CA SER A 53 -8.33 -9.52 33.41
C SER A 53 -9.11 -10.64 34.06
N GLN A 54 -10.13 -11.09 33.35
CA GLN A 54 -10.91 -12.28 33.61
C GLN A 54 -10.91 -13.09 32.31
N ILE A 55 -10.51 -14.36 32.36
CA ILE A 55 -10.38 -15.23 31.18
C ILE A 55 -11.18 -16.51 31.48
N ALA A 56 -11.93 -16.99 30.48
CA ALA A 56 -12.80 -18.15 30.61
C ALA A 56 -13.79 -18.06 31.79
N VAL A 57 -14.43 -16.90 31.94
CA VAL A 57 -15.42 -16.67 33.00
C VAL A 57 -16.82 -16.65 32.40
N GLN A 58 -17.72 -17.46 32.96
CA GLN A 58 -19.12 -17.55 32.55
C GLN A 58 -19.81 -16.18 32.57
N GLY A 59 -20.59 -15.88 31.53
CA GLY A 59 -21.34 -14.63 31.41
C GLY A 59 -20.53 -13.48 30.80
N LEU A 60 -19.23 -13.68 30.53
CA LEU A 60 -18.40 -12.69 29.85
C LEU A 60 -18.36 -12.86 28.33
N GLY A 61 -18.73 -14.02 27.81
CA GLY A 61 -18.79 -14.29 26.38
C GLY A 61 -20.12 -13.92 25.74
N VAL A 62 -20.27 -14.30 24.48
CA VAL A 62 -21.46 -14.07 23.66
C VAL A 62 -22.61 -14.93 24.17
N ASP A 63 -23.81 -14.35 24.23
CA ASP A 63 -25.01 -15.02 24.75
C ASP A 63 -24.85 -15.63 26.17
N GLY A 64 -23.90 -15.11 26.94
CA GLY A 64 -23.64 -15.52 28.32
C GLY A 64 -22.68 -16.71 28.46
N SER A 65 -22.00 -17.11 27.39
CA SER A 65 -20.90 -18.09 27.38
C SER A 65 -19.71 -17.64 28.23
N GLN A 66 -18.69 -18.49 28.33
CA GLN A 66 -17.39 -18.09 28.87
C GLN A 66 -16.72 -17.12 27.90
N GLY A 67 -15.88 -16.23 28.41
CA GLY A 67 -15.15 -15.29 27.57
C GLY A 67 -14.05 -14.57 28.32
N ALA A 68 -13.35 -13.69 27.62
CA ALA A 68 -12.31 -12.86 28.20
C ALA A 68 -12.78 -11.42 28.35
N LYS A 69 -12.44 -10.78 29.48
CA LYS A 69 -12.57 -9.34 29.71
C LYS A 69 -11.25 -8.78 30.19
N VAL A 70 -10.82 -7.67 29.60
CA VAL A 70 -9.64 -6.93 30.06
C VAL A 70 -10.01 -5.47 30.26
N VAL A 71 -9.60 -4.90 31.39
CA VAL A 71 -9.80 -3.49 31.76
C VAL A 71 -8.43 -2.85 31.94
N VAL A 72 -8.10 -1.86 31.10
CA VAL A 72 -6.83 -1.14 31.13
C VAL A 72 -7.00 0.17 31.91
N LYS A 73 -6.37 0.25 33.08
CA LYS A 73 -6.38 1.42 33.97
C LYS A 73 -5.23 2.37 33.67
N ASP A 74 -4.04 1.83 33.38
CA ASP A 74 -2.87 2.57 32.92
C ASP A 74 -2.20 1.88 31.74
N LEU A 75 -1.66 2.68 30.82
CA LEU A 75 -1.09 2.19 29.57
C LEU A 75 0.29 1.56 29.80
N PRO A 76 0.65 0.51 29.04
CA PRO A 76 2.01 0.00 29.03
C PRO A 76 2.94 0.99 28.30
N ASN A 77 4.23 0.91 28.61
CA ASN A 77 5.29 1.53 27.86
C ASN A 77 6.18 0.43 27.25
N PRO A 78 6.12 0.15 25.94
CA PRO A 78 5.33 0.79 24.88
C PRO A 78 3.88 0.24 24.78
N TRP A 79 3.04 0.90 23.97
CA TRP A 79 1.59 0.63 23.84
C TRP A 79 1.22 -0.82 23.48
N TRP A 80 2.09 -1.57 22.79
CA TRP A 80 1.88 -2.98 22.44
C TRP A 80 2.24 -3.95 23.59
N GLY A 81 2.72 -3.40 24.72
CA GLY A 81 3.19 -4.15 25.87
C GLY A 81 2.09 -4.86 26.68
N LEU A 82 0.82 -4.74 26.30
CA LEU A 82 -0.28 -5.52 26.89
C LEU A 82 -0.97 -6.33 25.79
N GLN A 83 -0.99 -7.65 25.94
CA GLN A 83 -1.45 -8.57 24.88
C GLN A 83 -2.28 -9.70 25.47
N LEU A 84 -3.53 -9.85 25.04
CA LEU A 84 -4.31 -11.06 25.29
C LEU A 84 -3.96 -12.08 24.21
N GLN A 85 -3.52 -13.27 24.59
CA GLN A 85 -3.01 -14.27 23.65
C GLN A 85 -3.84 -15.56 23.73
N PRO A 86 -4.42 -16.03 22.61
CA PRO A 86 -4.95 -17.37 22.52
C PRO A 86 -3.86 -18.45 22.64
N PRO A 87 -4.27 -19.72 22.82
CA PRO A 87 -3.38 -20.87 22.70
C PRO A 87 -2.64 -20.85 21.36
N LYS A 88 -1.37 -21.22 21.39
CA LYS A 88 -0.54 -21.26 20.18
C LYS A 88 -1.03 -22.36 19.25
N TRP A 89 -0.90 -22.12 17.95
CA TRP A 89 -1.26 -23.09 16.93
C TRP A 89 -0.15 -23.23 15.89
N LEU A 90 -0.13 -24.38 15.21
CA LEU A 90 0.82 -24.67 14.14
C LEU A 90 0.10 -24.57 12.80
N ALA A 91 0.57 -23.66 11.95
CA ALA A 91 0.05 -23.50 10.61
C ALA A 91 0.91 -24.26 9.60
N ASP A 92 0.31 -24.74 8.52
CA ASP A 92 1.06 -24.95 7.29
C ASP A 92 1.32 -23.59 6.62
N SER A 93 2.21 -23.55 5.64
CA SER A 93 2.22 -22.41 4.72
C SER A 93 0.88 -22.31 4.00
N GLY A 94 0.20 -21.18 4.16
CA GLY A 94 -1.11 -20.97 3.57
C GLY A 94 -1.78 -19.72 4.10
N PHE A 95 -2.89 -19.34 3.46
CA PHE A 95 -3.72 -18.24 3.96
C PHE A 95 -4.64 -18.74 5.06
N TYR A 96 -4.88 -17.87 6.02
CA TYR A 96 -5.77 -18.14 7.13
C TYR A 96 -6.66 -16.93 7.37
N LYS A 97 -7.91 -17.18 7.72
CA LYS A 97 -8.84 -16.18 8.22
C LYS A 97 -8.90 -16.31 9.74
N LEU A 98 -8.51 -15.25 10.44
CA LEU A 98 -8.81 -15.06 11.86
C LEU A 98 -10.18 -14.40 11.96
N THR A 99 -11.10 -15.02 12.69
CA THR A 99 -12.40 -14.43 13.06
C THR A 99 -12.49 -14.39 14.57
N PHE A 100 -13.04 -13.31 15.14
CA PHE A 100 -13.30 -13.22 16.58
C PHE A 100 -14.49 -12.31 16.85
N LYS A 101 -15.19 -12.53 17.96
CA LYS A 101 -16.22 -11.62 18.43
C LYS A 101 -15.65 -10.73 19.52
N ALA A 102 -15.96 -9.44 19.48
CA ALA A 102 -15.54 -8.50 20.50
C ALA A 102 -16.54 -7.37 20.72
N LYS A 103 -16.46 -6.76 21.90
CA LYS A 103 -17.07 -5.47 22.24
C LYS A 103 -16.20 -4.72 23.24
N GLY A 104 -16.29 -3.41 23.30
CA GLY A 104 -15.47 -2.59 24.17
C GLY A 104 -15.54 -1.12 23.79
N ASN A 105 -14.79 -0.30 24.53
CA ASN A 105 -14.66 1.13 24.26
C ASN A 105 -13.22 1.56 23.90
N MET A 106 -12.38 0.58 23.56
CA MET A 106 -11.00 0.77 23.13
C MET A 106 -10.70 -0.11 21.91
N PRO A 107 -9.77 0.30 21.05
CA PRO A 107 -9.37 -0.51 19.91
C PRO A 107 -8.59 -1.75 20.34
N ILE A 108 -8.65 -2.78 19.51
CA ILE A 108 -7.88 -4.01 19.62
C ILE A 108 -7.02 -4.17 18.36
N ASN A 109 -5.73 -4.48 18.53
CA ASN A 109 -4.85 -4.75 17.39
C ASN A 109 -4.52 -6.25 17.36
N SER A 110 -5.09 -6.96 16.40
CA SER A 110 -4.75 -8.36 16.15
C SER A 110 -3.44 -8.41 15.39
N VAL A 111 -2.49 -9.19 15.90
CA VAL A 111 -1.16 -9.32 15.32
C VAL A 111 -0.82 -10.79 15.17
N VAL A 112 -0.42 -11.17 13.97
CA VAL A 112 0.15 -12.46 13.65
C VAL A 112 1.66 -12.31 13.63
N GLN A 113 2.33 -13.06 14.50
CA GLN A 113 3.79 -13.01 14.67
C GLN A 113 4.42 -14.40 14.56
N GLY A 114 5.69 -14.41 14.16
CA GLY A 114 6.50 -15.63 14.16
C GLY A 114 6.76 -16.18 15.58
N GLY A 115 7.13 -17.46 15.63
CA GLY A 115 7.58 -18.12 16.86
C GLY A 115 9.08 -17.87 17.11
N PRO A 116 9.58 -18.17 18.31
CA PRO A 116 11.01 -18.08 18.59
C PRO A 116 11.85 -18.88 17.58
N PRO A 117 13.04 -18.39 17.19
CA PRO A 117 13.73 -17.20 17.72
C PRO A 117 13.29 -15.87 17.09
N ASP A 118 12.36 -15.88 16.14
CA ASP A 118 12.06 -14.74 15.27
C ASP A 118 10.62 -14.25 15.46
N TYR A 119 10.43 -13.40 16.48
CA TYR A 119 9.14 -12.80 16.85
C TYR A 119 8.72 -11.64 15.92
N ARG A 120 9.08 -11.68 14.64
CA ARG A 120 8.68 -10.65 13.68
C ARG A 120 7.17 -10.65 13.48
N GLN A 121 6.55 -9.48 13.60
CA GLN A 121 5.18 -9.22 13.16
C GLN A 121 5.09 -9.47 11.66
N LYS A 122 4.23 -10.41 11.27
CA LYS A 122 4.00 -10.81 9.88
C LYS A 122 2.86 -10.03 9.27
N GLU A 123 1.75 -9.97 10.00
CA GLU A 123 0.51 -9.31 9.62
C GLU A 123 -0.17 -8.72 10.86
N SER A 124 -0.92 -7.64 10.68
CA SER A 124 -1.70 -7.01 11.75
C SER A 124 -2.99 -6.41 11.20
N ALA A 125 -3.98 -6.24 12.07
CA ALA A 125 -5.19 -5.49 11.78
C ALA A 125 -5.67 -4.82 13.07
N SER A 126 -6.01 -3.54 12.98
CA SER A 126 -6.55 -2.76 14.10
C SER A 126 -8.07 -2.58 13.95
N PHE A 127 -8.81 -2.92 15.00
CA PHE A 127 -10.27 -2.86 15.00
C PHE A 127 -10.77 -1.89 16.08
N ASP A 128 -11.60 -0.94 15.69
CA ASP A 128 -12.34 -0.08 16.62
C ASP A 128 -13.57 -0.84 17.14
N LEU A 129 -13.62 -1.06 18.46
CA LEU A 129 -14.71 -1.78 19.10
C LEU A 129 -15.90 -0.87 19.40
N THR A 130 -17.08 -1.49 19.49
CA THR A 130 -18.31 -0.85 19.98
C THR A 130 -18.78 -1.50 21.28
N ASP A 131 -19.73 -0.88 21.99
CA ASP A 131 -20.35 -1.46 23.19
C ASP A 131 -21.22 -2.69 22.91
N LYS A 132 -21.44 -3.03 21.62
CA LYS A 132 -22.17 -4.20 21.15
C LYS A 132 -21.21 -5.25 20.62
N TRP A 133 -21.57 -6.51 20.79
CA TRP A 133 -20.87 -7.63 20.17
C TRP A 133 -20.91 -7.49 18.65
N GLN A 134 -19.74 -7.57 18.04
CA GLN A 134 -19.55 -7.62 16.60
C GLN A 134 -18.52 -8.70 16.28
N THR A 135 -18.63 -9.26 15.08
CA THR A 135 -17.61 -10.13 14.52
C THR A 135 -16.59 -9.29 13.77
N TYR A 136 -15.32 -9.55 14.04
CA TYR A 136 -14.17 -8.95 13.38
C TYR A 136 -13.38 -10.06 12.70
N GLU A 137 -12.77 -9.73 11.56
CA GLU A 137 -11.98 -10.68 10.78
C GLU A 137 -10.73 -10.03 10.20
N MET A 138 -9.67 -10.82 10.06
CA MET A 138 -8.51 -10.50 9.24
C MET A 138 -8.04 -11.72 8.48
N ILE A 139 -7.56 -11.52 7.26
CA ILE A 139 -6.82 -12.54 6.54
C ILE A 139 -5.32 -12.28 6.65
N PHE A 140 -4.58 -13.36 6.86
CA PHE A 140 -3.13 -13.33 6.96
C PHE A 140 -2.50 -14.53 6.28
N LEU A 141 -1.22 -14.38 5.94
CA LEU A 141 -0.39 -15.48 5.49
C LEU A 141 0.37 -16.08 6.67
N ALA A 142 0.30 -17.41 6.83
CA ALA A 142 1.13 -18.15 7.76
C ALA A 142 2.28 -18.87 7.01
N ASP A 143 3.43 -19.04 7.67
CA ASP A 143 4.60 -19.73 7.10
C ASP A 143 4.72 -21.19 7.56
N GLN A 144 5.63 -21.94 6.91
CA GLN A 144 5.79 -23.40 6.99
C GLN A 144 5.94 -23.96 8.41
N LYS A 145 5.45 -25.20 8.57
CA LYS A 145 5.86 -26.13 9.64
C LYS A 145 7.39 -26.27 9.66
N GLY A 146 8.01 -25.78 10.74
CA GLY A 146 9.45 -25.97 11.00
C GLY A 146 10.21 -24.71 11.43
N TYR A 147 9.66 -23.51 11.20
CA TYR A 147 10.27 -22.24 11.62
C TYR A 147 9.45 -21.44 12.66
N GLY A 148 8.55 -22.11 13.38
CA GLY A 148 7.94 -21.58 14.60
C GLY A 148 6.43 -21.44 14.56
N LEU A 149 5.84 -21.57 15.75
CA LEU A 149 4.42 -21.36 16.06
C LEU A 149 3.96 -19.99 15.53
N ASN A 150 2.87 -19.93 14.78
CA ASN A 150 2.26 -18.64 14.44
C ASN A 150 1.42 -18.21 15.66
N ASN A 151 1.83 -17.14 16.32
CA ASN A 151 1.10 -16.64 17.48
C ASN A 151 0.16 -15.54 16.99
N ILE A 152 -1.11 -15.67 17.35
CA ILE A 152 -2.05 -14.56 17.27
C ILE A 152 -1.98 -13.86 18.61
N THR A 153 -1.87 -12.54 18.60
CA THR A 153 -1.93 -11.72 19.81
C THR A 153 -2.92 -10.60 19.59
N PHE A 154 -3.69 -10.30 20.63
CA PHE A 154 -4.58 -9.16 20.66
C PHE A 154 -3.95 -8.09 21.53
N GLN A 155 -3.27 -7.13 20.91
CA GLN A 155 -2.62 -6.03 21.61
C GLN A 155 -3.66 -5.02 22.06
N ILE A 156 -3.65 -4.72 23.36
CA ILE A 156 -4.73 -4.01 24.08
C ILE A 156 -4.12 -3.00 25.06
N GLY A 157 -3.39 -2.00 24.55
CA GLY A 157 -2.72 -0.99 25.38
C GLY A 157 -2.63 0.38 24.73
N LEU A 158 -3.38 0.62 23.65
CA LEU A 158 -3.41 1.89 22.92
C LEU A 158 -4.11 3.00 23.72
N LYS A 159 -5.14 2.66 24.48
CA LYS A 159 -5.95 3.58 25.29
C LYS A 159 -6.45 2.87 26.55
N LYS A 160 -6.78 3.66 27.56
CA LYS A 160 -7.47 3.19 28.77
C LYS A 160 -8.91 2.84 28.39
N GLY A 161 -9.46 1.79 28.97
CA GLY A 161 -10.78 1.30 28.59
C GLY A 161 -10.98 -0.16 28.96
N TRP A 162 -11.94 -0.80 28.32
CA TRP A 162 -12.21 -2.21 28.49
C TRP A 162 -12.57 -2.88 27.16
N ILE A 163 -12.28 -4.18 27.10
CA ILE A 163 -12.74 -5.06 26.02
C ILE A 163 -13.33 -6.34 26.61
N GLN A 164 -14.25 -6.95 25.86
CA GLN A 164 -14.65 -8.34 25.96
C GLN A 164 -14.41 -9.01 24.61
N LEU A 165 -13.95 -10.26 24.65
CA LEU A 165 -13.56 -11.03 23.48
C LEU A 165 -13.99 -12.49 23.67
N ASP A 166 -14.45 -13.09 22.58
CA ASP A 166 -14.96 -14.46 22.55
C ASP A 166 -14.91 -15.04 21.12
N ASP A 167 -15.18 -16.34 20.97
CA ASP A 167 -15.31 -17.08 19.70
C ASP A 167 -14.15 -16.81 18.72
N VAL A 168 -12.90 -17.04 19.16
CA VAL A 168 -11.72 -16.84 18.31
C VAL A 168 -11.46 -18.06 17.44
N GLU A 169 -11.65 -17.90 16.13
CA GLU A 169 -11.50 -18.97 15.15
C GLU A 169 -10.37 -18.66 14.17
N VAL A 170 -9.64 -19.71 13.80
CA VAL A 170 -8.64 -19.67 12.74
C VAL A 170 -8.95 -20.76 11.73
N GLU A 171 -9.24 -20.33 10.50
CA GLU A 171 -9.61 -21.21 9.39
C GLU A 171 -8.57 -21.12 8.29
N LYS A 172 -8.04 -22.28 7.84
CA LYS A 172 -7.19 -22.35 6.65
C LYS A 172 -8.04 -22.04 5.43
N MET A 173 -7.61 -21.08 4.63
CA MET A 173 -8.27 -20.73 3.38
C MET A 173 -7.67 -21.57 2.25
N ASP A 174 -8.55 -22.23 1.48
CA ASP A 174 -8.14 -23.13 0.41
C ASP A 174 -7.37 -22.43 -0.73
N GLU A 175 -7.51 -21.10 -0.85
CA GLU A 175 -6.55 -20.16 -1.43
C GLU A 175 -7.18 -18.76 -1.42
N MET A 176 -6.44 -17.72 -1.01
CA MET A 176 -6.77 -16.32 -1.32
C MET A 176 -6.23 -15.90 -2.70
N SER A 177 -6.06 -16.89 -3.58
CA SER A 177 -6.14 -16.61 -4.99
C SER A 177 -7.63 -16.26 -5.21
N ASP A 178 -7.94 -15.00 -5.43
CA ASP A 178 -8.88 -14.74 -6.51
C ASP A 178 -8.00 -14.77 -7.77
N PRO A 179 -7.61 -15.97 -8.27
CA PRO A 179 -6.80 -16.00 -9.46
C PRO A 179 -7.65 -15.42 -10.59
N SER A 180 -8.98 -15.41 -10.48
CA SER A 180 -9.84 -14.71 -11.43
C SER A 180 -9.55 -13.21 -11.45
N TRP A 181 -9.29 -12.55 -10.32
CA TRP A 181 -8.82 -11.16 -10.35
C TRP A 181 -7.52 -11.08 -11.13
N TYR A 182 -6.46 -11.75 -10.71
CA TYR A 182 -5.17 -11.64 -11.40
C TYR A 182 -5.23 -12.06 -12.89
N ASN A 183 -5.85 -13.19 -13.19
CA ASN A 183 -6.01 -13.73 -14.55
C ASN A 183 -6.87 -12.82 -15.44
N ASN A 184 -7.84 -12.09 -14.87
CA ASN A 184 -8.65 -11.11 -15.60
C ASN A 184 -8.07 -9.69 -15.59
N ALA A 185 -6.82 -9.50 -15.11
CA ALA A 185 -6.20 -8.17 -15.03
C ALA A 185 -6.18 -7.46 -16.39
N ASP A 186 -5.85 -8.16 -17.48
CA ASP A 186 -5.77 -7.56 -18.80
C ASP A 186 -7.13 -7.06 -19.31
N ALA A 187 -8.21 -7.79 -19.04
CA ALA A 187 -9.57 -7.36 -19.39
C ALA A 187 -9.98 -6.09 -18.61
N ARG A 188 -9.64 -6.02 -17.32
CA ARG A 188 -9.89 -4.82 -16.52
C ARG A 188 -9.01 -3.65 -16.94
N ILE A 189 -7.74 -3.89 -17.24
CA ILE A 189 -6.83 -2.87 -17.74
C ILE A 189 -7.35 -2.29 -19.05
N ASP A 190 -7.86 -3.11 -19.98
CA ASP A 190 -8.50 -2.61 -21.19
C ASP A 190 -9.68 -1.69 -20.84
N SER A 191 -10.58 -2.12 -19.96
CA SER A 191 -11.75 -1.34 -19.55
C SER A 191 -11.38 -0.01 -18.86
N LEU A 192 -10.38 -0.01 -17.97
CA LEU A 192 -10.05 1.12 -17.11
C LEU A 192 -9.06 2.11 -17.75
N ARG A 193 -8.12 1.59 -18.54
CA ARG A 193 -6.93 2.34 -18.99
C ARG A 193 -6.98 2.69 -20.47
N LYS A 194 -7.87 2.07 -21.24
CA LYS A 194 -8.11 2.39 -22.64
C LYS A 194 -9.43 3.13 -22.85
N VAL A 195 -9.46 3.94 -23.90
CA VAL A 195 -10.65 4.68 -24.35
C VAL A 195 -10.78 4.56 -25.85
N ASP A 196 -12.00 4.76 -26.32
CA ASP A 196 -12.27 4.90 -27.75
C ASP A 196 -11.98 6.35 -28.17
N PHE A 197 -11.34 6.53 -29.31
CA PHE A 197 -11.04 7.86 -29.86
C PHE A 197 -11.01 7.84 -31.39
N THR A 198 -11.22 9.01 -31.98
CA THR A 198 -11.29 9.19 -33.44
C THR A 198 -10.19 10.12 -33.91
N VAL A 199 -9.57 9.77 -35.04
CA VAL A 199 -8.66 10.63 -35.80
C VAL A 199 -9.34 11.01 -37.12
N LYS A 200 -9.29 12.29 -37.46
CA LYS A 200 -9.78 12.79 -38.75
C LYS A 200 -8.71 12.64 -39.84
N ALA A 201 -9.10 12.08 -40.97
CA ALA A 201 -8.26 11.92 -42.18
C ALA A 201 -9.15 11.96 -43.44
N ASN A 202 -8.55 11.87 -44.63
CA ASN A 202 -9.35 11.79 -45.86
C ASN A 202 -10.05 10.42 -45.95
N PRO A 203 -11.27 10.33 -46.53
CA PRO A 203 -11.93 9.05 -46.73
C PRO A 203 -11.05 8.01 -47.45
N GLY A 204 -11.00 6.79 -46.91
CA GLY A 204 -10.17 5.70 -47.44
C GLY A 204 -8.68 5.78 -47.07
N GLU A 205 -8.24 6.83 -46.37
CA GLU A 205 -6.85 7.00 -45.94
C GLU A 205 -6.51 6.08 -44.76
N LYS A 206 -5.33 5.45 -44.81
CA LYS A 206 -4.80 4.67 -43.68
C LYS A 206 -4.22 5.60 -42.63
N VAL A 207 -4.67 5.43 -41.40
CA VAL A 207 -4.20 6.15 -40.22
C VAL A 207 -3.48 5.19 -39.29
N HIS A 208 -2.28 5.57 -38.85
CA HIS A 208 -1.47 4.86 -37.87
C HIS A 208 -1.36 5.71 -36.60
N VAL A 209 -1.65 5.11 -35.45
CA VAL A 209 -1.49 5.74 -34.14
C VAL A 209 -0.52 4.93 -33.29
N LYS A 210 0.47 5.62 -32.71
CA LYS A 210 1.46 5.02 -31.82
C LYS A 210 1.55 5.78 -30.51
N LEU A 211 1.34 5.09 -29.40
CA LEU A 211 1.53 5.62 -28.06
C LEU A 211 3.02 5.90 -27.85
N LEU A 212 3.35 7.14 -27.54
CA LEU A 212 4.68 7.59 -27.17
C LEU A 212 4.90 7.53 -25.66
N ARG A 213 3.85 7.84 -24.88
CA ARG A 213 3.92 7.86 -23.41
C ARG A 213 2.53 7.72 -22.80
N HIS A 214 2.40 6.84 -21.81
CA HIS A 214 1.14 6.68 -21.08
C HIS A 214 0.81 7.94 -20.26
N SER A 215 -0.48 8.25 -20.10
CA SER A 215 -0.94 9.23 -19.11
C SER A 215 -0.81 8.73 -17.67
N PHE A 216 -0.75 7.41 -17.47
CA PHE A 216 -0.59 6.79 -16.17
C PHE A 216 0.86 7.00 -15.70
N PRO A 217 1.09 7.54 -14.49
CA PRO A 217 2.42 7.85 -14.01
C PRO A 217 3.12 6.58 -13.51
N PHE A 218 3.94 5.99 -14.37
CA PHE A 218 4.98 5.04 -13.96
C PHE A 218 6.25 5.83 -13.64
N GLY A 219 6.68 5.76 -12.38
CA GLY A 219 7.76 6.57 -11.86
C GLY A 219 8.80 5.82 -11.05
N THR A 220 9.81 6.55 -10.61
CA THR A 220 10.85 6.02 -9.72
C THR A 220 11.41 7.11 -8.81
N ALA A 221 11.94 6.70 -7.66
CA ALA A 221 12.84 7.49 -6.86
C ALA A 221 14.14 7.71 -7.64
N LEU A 222 14.42 8.98 -7.86
CA LEU A 222 15.62 9.44 -8.54
C LEU A 222 16.71 9.66 -7.49
N ALA A 223 17.86 9.06 -7.74
CA ALA A 223 19.11 9.25 -7.01
C ALA A 223 20.10 9.96 -7.94
N LEU A 224 19.83 11.24 -8.23
CA LEU A 224 20.66 12.06 -9.12
C LEU A 224 21.86 12.60 -8.36
N TYR A 225 23.02 12.57 -9.01
CA TYR A 225 24.22 13.23 -8.53
C TYR A 225 24.62 14.36 -9.48
N ASP A 226 25.22 15.41 -8.92
CA ASP A 226 25.79 16.55 -9.69
C ASP A 226 27.19 16.19 -10.23
N THR A 227 27.29 15.03 -10.88
CA THR A 227 28.48 14.64 -11.65
C THR A 227 28.13 14.58 -13.12
N LYS A 228 29.15 14.71 -13.99
CA LYS A 228 28.98 14.62 -15.45
C LYS A 228 29.66 13.40 -16.05
N ASP A 229 29.91 12.39 -15.21
CA ASP A 229 30.59 11.17 -15.60
C ASP A 229 29.68 10.23 -16.42
N SER A 230 30.26 9.15 -16.95
CA SER A 230 29.52 8.16 -17.75
C SER A 230 28.45 7.43 -16.93
N THR A 231 28.66 7.24 -15.63
CA THR A 231 27.73 6.57 -14.72
C THR A 231 26.45 7.38 -14.53
N GLU A 232 26.58 8.69 -14.28
CA GLU A 232 25.43 9.59 -14.14
C GLU A 232 24.66 9.71 -15.45
N ASN A 233 25.36 9.84 -16.58
CA ASN A 233 24.74 9.88 -17.91
C ASN A 233 23.98 8.57 -18.20
N TRP A 234 24.58 7.42 -17.87
CA TRP A 234 23.92 6.12 -17.98
C TRP A 234 22.68 6.04 -17.08
N TYR A 235 22.78 6.44 -15.81
CA TYR A 235 21.68 6.39 -14.84
C TYR A 235 20.47 7.21 -15.32
N ARG A 236 20.71 8.46 -15.76
CA ARG A 236 19.67 9.34 -16.31
C ARG A 236 19.03 8.77 -17.59
N ASN A 237 19.81 8.12 -18.45
CA ASN A 237 19.28 7.45 -19.64
C ASN A 237 18.49 6.19 -19.30
N ALA A 238 18.94 5.39 -18.33
CA ALA A 238 18.22 4.24 -17.82
C ALA A 238 16.89 4.67 -17.21
N ALA A 239 16.85 5.72 -16.38
CA ALA A 239 15.59 6.25 -15.83
C ALA A 239 14.58 6.61 -16.94
N LYS A 240 15.04 7.28 -18.02
CA LYS A 240 14.21 7.64 -19.19
C LYS A 240 13.71 6.46 -20.00
N LYS A 241 14.40 5.31 -19.96
CA LYS A 241 13.97 4.10 -20.65
C LYS A 241 12.69 3.51 -20.03
N TYR A 242 12.51 3.64 -18.72
CA TYR A 242 11.46 2.94 -17.98
C TYR A 242 10.38 3.85 -17.40
N PHE A 243 10.66 5.13 -17.16
CA PHE A 243 9.79 5.98 -16.32
C PHE A 243 9.49 7.33 -16.97
N TRP A 244 8.45 7.99 -16.46
CA TRP A 244 8.09 9.38 -16.81
C TRP A 244 7.46 10.17 -15.67
N HIS A 245 7.75 9.76 -14.45
CA HIS A 245 7.37 10.41 -13.21
C HIS A 245 8.52 10.26 -12.20
N GLY A 246 8.83 11.30 -11.45
CA GLY A 246 9.95 11.31 -10.52
C GLY A 246 9.54 11.62 -9.09
N VAL A 247 10.35 11.19 -8.15
CA VAL A 247 10.43 11.68 -6.78
C VAL A 247 11.92 11.80 -6.42
N SER A 248 12.32 12.84 -5.69
CA SER A 248 13.68 12.89 -5.14
C SER A 248 13.76 11.91 -3.97
N GLU A 249 14.67 10.94 -4.01
CA GLU A 249 14.74 9.88 -2.98
C GLU A 249 14.96 10.46 -1.57
N ASN A 250 15.84 11.46 -1.45
CA ASN A 250 16.22 12.02 -0.14
C ASN A 250 16.21 13.56 -0.08
N GLN A 251 16.44 14.24 -1.20
CA GLN A 251 16.80 15.68 -1.23
C GLN A 251 15.67 16.62 -0.77
N PHE A 252 14.43 16.15 -0.70
CA PHE A 252 13.29 16.92 -0.21
C PHE A 252 12.85 16.53 1.22
N LYS A 253 13.51 15.56 1.86
CA LYS A 253 13.32 15.25 3.29
C LYS A 253 13.91 16.37 4.13
N TRP A 254 13.26 16.76 5.23
CA TRP A 254 13.61 17.99 5.96
C TRP A 254 15.09 18.03 6.41
N PRO A 255 15.64 16.99 7.06
CA PRO A 255 17.04 17.03 7.49
C PRO A 255 18.04 17.17 6.33
N GLU A 256 17.70 16.69 5.14
CA GLU A 256 18.56 16.77 3.95
C GLU A 256 18.42 18.11 3.21
N TYR A 257 17.17 18.56 3.06
CA TYR A 257 16.84 19.78 2.33
C TYR A 257 17.26 21.05 3.09
N GLU A 258 17.09 21.05 4.41
CA GLU A 258 17.44 22.17 5.27
C GLU A 258 18.13 21.69 6.56
N PRO A 259 19.36 21.16 6.50
CA PRO A 259 20.04 20.54 7.65
C PRO A 259 20.25 21.48 8.84
N LYS A 260 20.30 22.79 8.59
CA LYS A 260 20.34 23.84 9.60
C LYS A 260 19.35 24.92 9.21
N LYS A 261 18.70 25.55 10.19
CA LYS A 261 17.73 26.63 9.96
C LYS A 261 18.31 27.69 9.01
N GLY A 262 17.62 27.93 7.89
CA GLY A 262 18.01 28.87 6.85
C GLY A 262 19.11 28.40 5.89
N LYS A 263 19.68 27.21 6.07
CA LYS A 263 20.68 26.61 5.17
C LYS A 263 20.01 25.58 4.26
N ILE A 264 19.23 26.11 3.31
CA ILE A 264 18.42 25.33 2.38
C ILE A 264 19.26 24.94 1.16
N LYS A 265 19.28 23.66 0.82
CA LYS A 265 20.02 23.10 -0.32
C LYS A 265 19.20 23.15 -1.62
N ARG A 266 18.94 24.36 -2.11
CA ARG A 266 18.13 24.58 -3.32
C ARG A 266 18.77 24.02 -4.57
N ASP A 267 20.08 24.11 -4.70
CA ASP A 267 20.80 23.66 -5.89
C ASP A 267 20.66 22.14 -6.08
N GLU A 268 20.70 21.37 -4.99
CA GLU A 268 20.44 19.92 -5.04
C GLU A 268 19.03 19.62 -5.56
N MET A 269 17.99 20.30 -5.06
CA MET A 269 16.62 20.10 -5.55
C MET A 269 16.40 20.63 -6.96
N LYS A 270 17.15 21.64 -7.39
CA LYS A 270 17.08 22.19 -8.74
C LYS A 270 17.45 21.14 -9.79
N GLU A 271 18.41 20.27 -9.51
CA GLU A 271 18.77 19.15 -10.40
C GLU A 271 17.57 18.25 -10.72
N TYR A 272 16.70 17.99 -9.75
CA TYR A 272 15.50 17.18 -9.92
C TYR A 272 14.42 17.92 -10.70
N THR A 273 14.19 19.20 -10.38
CA THR A 273 13.19 20.00 -11.11
C THR A 273 13.61 20.21 -12.56
N ASP A 274 14.89 20.40 -12.82
CA ASP A 274 15.41 20.61 -14.18
C ASP A 274 15.36 19.31 -14.98
N PHE A 275 15.82 18.19 -14.40
CA PHE A 275 15.75 16.89 -15.05
C PHE A 275 14.31 16.53 -15.42
N THR A 276 13.36 16.70 -14.50
CA THR A 276 11.95 16.39 -14.76
C THR A 276 11.34 17.35 -15.78
N ALA A 277 11.61 18.65 -15.69
CA ALA A 277 11.13 19.62 -16.68
C ALA A 277 11.64 19.33 -18.09
N GLN A 278 12.94 19.06 -18.25
CA GLN A 278 13.58 18.74 -19.53
C GLN A 278 12.99 17.48 -20.19
N ASN A 279 12.48 16.54 -19.40
CA ASN A 279 11.89 15.30 -19.90
C ASN A 279 10.35 15.30 -19.88
N HIS A 280 9.74 16.44 -19.54
CA HIS A 280 8.29 16.60 -19.38
C HIS A 280 7.69 15.60 -18.37
N TRP A 281 8.39 15.35 -17.28
CA TRP A 281 7.92 14.51 -16.17
C TRP A 281 7.23 15.36 -15.12
N LYS A 282 6.32 14.73 -14.38
CA LYS A 282 5.85 15.27 -13.10
C LYS A 282 6.81 14.87 -11.99
N LEU A 283 6.95 15.73 -10.99
CA LEU A 283 7.77 15.50 -9.81
C LEU A 283 6.90 15.50 -8.56
N ARG A 284 7.16 14.53 -7.68
CA ARG A 284 6.60 14.41 -6.35
C ARG A 284 7.56 14.96 -5.30
N GLY A 285 7.05 15.75 -4.36
CA GLY A 285 7.80 16.25 -3.21
C GLY A 285 7.68 15.29 -2.03
N HIS A 286 8.78 14.63 -1.67
CA HIS A 286 8.87 13.67 -0.58
C HIS A 286 9.97 14.07 0.42
N ALA A 287 9.65 14.58 1.62
CA ALA A 287 8.32 14.88 2.15
C ALA A 287 8.34 16.18 2.96
N LEU A 288 7.18 16.84 3.12
CA LEU A 288 7.04 18.07 3.91
C LEU A 288 7.18 17.82 5.42
N MET A 289 6.76 16.66 5.88
CA MET A 289 6.96 16.22 7.26
C MET A 289 7.24 14.72 7.30
N TRP A 290 8.36 14.36 7.91
CA TRP A 290 8.70 12.99 8.27
C TRP A 290 9.46 13.06 9.59
N SER A 291 8.86 12.53 10.67
CA SER A 291 9.39 12.66 12.04
C SER A 291 10.21 11.47 12.51
N HIS A 292 10.74 10.68 11.57
CA HIS A 292 11.49 9.47 11.89
C HIS A 292 12.76 9.78 12.68
N GLN A 293 12.81 9.33 13.93
CA GLN A 293 13.91 9.64 14.85
C GLN A 293 15.24 9.03 14.39
N GLY A 294 15.22 7.92 13.65
CA GLY A 294 16.42 7.25 13.15
C GLY A 294 17.10 7.90 11.93
N TYR A 295 16.43 8.82 11.25
CA TYR A 295 16.91 9.48 10.02
C TYR A 295 17.39 10.92 10.30
N GLY A 296 17.77 11.21 11.55
CA GLY A 296 18.34 12.50 11.93
C GLY A 296 17.32 13.58 12.31
N PHE A 297 16.01 13.30 12.26
CA PHE A 297 14.99 14.23 12.76
C PHE A 297 15.14 14.46 14.27
N ASP A 298 15.59 13.46 15.02
CA ASP A 298 15.88 13.51 16.46
C ASP A 298 16.79 14.71 16.84
N LYS A 299 17.84 14.94 16.05
CA LYS A 299 18.85 15.99 16.26
C LYS A 299 18.51 17.30 15.54
N HIS A 300 17.54 17.27 14.63
CA HIS A 300 17.22 18.37 13.75
C HIS A 300 16.62 19.58 14.50
N TYR A 301 16.87 20.79 14.02
CA TYR A 301 16.43 22.02 14.70
C TYR A 301 14.89 22.16 14.76
N SER A 302 14.19 21.52 13.82
CA SER A 302 12.72 21.49 13.78
C SER A 302 12.11 20.66 14.90
N ASN A 303 12.86 19.71 15.49
CA ASN A 303 12.39 18.84 16.57
C ASN A 303 12.59 19.44 17.98
N LYS A 304 13.28 20.58 18.09
CA LYS A 304 13.57 21.26 19.36
C LYS A 304 12.44 22.20 19.78
N GLY A 305 12.23 22.35 21.09
CA GLY A 305 11.28 23.31 21.66
C GLY A 305 9.94 22.71 22.06
N SER A 306 8.98 23.58 22.37
CA SER A 306 7.57 23.26 22.62
C SER A 306 6.86 22.75 21.36
N CYS A 307 5.64 22.22 21.52
CA CYS A 307 4.85 21.81 20.36
C CYS A 307 4.52 23.01 19.46
N GLU A 308 4.17 24.15 20.06
CA GLU A 308 3.82 25.38 19.37
C GLU A 308 4.99 25.87 18.49
N GLU A 309 6.21 25.83 19.01
CA GLU A 309 7.41 26.18 18.25
C GLU A 309 7.68 25.20 17.10
N MET A 310 7.41 23.90 17.29
CA MET A 310 7.53 22.91 16.22
C MET A 310 6.48 23.13 15.12
N ALA A 311 5.23 23.37 15.52
CA ALA A 311 4.12 23.66 14.61
C ALA A 311 4.41 24.90 13.76
N GLU A 312 4.92 25.98 14.36
CA GLU A 312 5.29 27.20 13.61
C GLU A 312 6.46 26.96 12.66
N LYS A 313 7.46 26.15 13.03
CA LYS A 313 8.54 25.76 12.09
C LYS A 313 8.00 24.94 10.92
N LEU A 314 7.11 23.97 11.17
CA LEU A 314 6.51 23.15 10.12
C LEU A 314 5.66 24.00 9.17
N LYS A 315 4.81 24.87 9.72
CA LYS A 315 4.03 25.83 8.95
C LYS A 315 4.90 26.76 8.12
N ALA A 316 6.00 27.28 8.67
CA ALA A 316 6.93 28.13 7.94
C ALA A 316 7.57 27.38 6.76
N ARG A 317 8.00 26.13 6.98
CA ARG A 317 8.52 25.26 5.91
C ARG A 317 7.48 25.03 4.82
N ILE A 318 6.29 24.56 5.18
CA ILE A 318 5.20 24.25 4.24
C ILE A 318 4.89 25.49 3.38
N ASN A 319 4.72 26.65 4.01
CA ASN A 319 4.45 27.90 3.28
C ASN A 319 5.58 28.30 2.32
N ARG A 320 6.84 28.14 2.74
CA ARG A 320 8.00 28.46 1.92
C ARG A 320 8.09 27.52 0.72
N ASP A 321 8.12 26.22 0.98
CA ASP A 321 8.44 25.20 -0.01
C ASP A 321 7.33 25.07 -1.07
N LEU A 322 6.05 25.11 -0.67
CA LEU A 322 4.95 25.00 -1.65
C LEU A 322 4.85 26.23 -2.55
N LYS A 323 5.14 27.43 -2.03
CA LYS A 323 5.20 28.64 -2.86
C LYS A 323 6.38 28.60 -3.82
N GLU A 324 7.54 28.14 -3.35
CA GLU A 324 8.77 28.11 -4.14
C GLU A 324 8.71 27.11 -5.30
N TYR A 325 8.11 25.93 -5.07
CA TYR A 325 8.05 24.85 -6.05
C TYR A 325 6.70 24.74 -6.78
N LYS A 326 5.80 25.72 -6.60
CA LYS A 326 4.53 25.78 -7.32
C LYS A 326 4.72 25.62 -8.82
N GLY A 327 4.03 24.64 -9.41
CA GLY A 327 4.12 24.29 -10.83
C GLY A 327 5.36 23.46 -11.24
N LYS A 328 6.35 23.30 -10.36
CA LYS A 328 7.52 22.43 -10.56
C LYS A 328 7.34 21.06 -9.89
N ILE A 329 6.76 21.06 -8.69
CA ILE A 329 6.32 19.85 -7.98
C ILE A 329 4.79 19.86 -8.00
N THR A 330 4.18 18.77 -8.48
CA THR A 330 2.72 18.70 -8.70
C THR A 330 1.97 18.01 -7.57
N GLU A 331 2.68 17.25 -6.75
CA GLU A 331 2.10 16.49 -5.64
C GLU A 331 3.08 16.34 -4.49
N TYR A 332 2.56 16.28 -3.26
CA TYR A 332 3.38 16.23 -2.05
C TYR A 332 2.94 15.13 -1.11
N ASP A 333 3.93 14.50 -0.49
CA ASP A 333 3.77 13.86 0.81
C ASP A 333 3.73 14.96 1.85
N VAL A 334 2.51 15.31 2.29
CA VAL A 334 2.35 16.30 3.37
C VAL A 334 2.86 15.71 4.67
N TRP A 335 2.53 14.45 4.92
CA TRP A 335 3.03 13.69 6.05
C TRP A 335 3.41 12.29 5.62
N ASN A 336 4.64 11.88 5.95
CA ASN A 336 5.15 10.55 5.74
C ASN A 336 5.10 9.76 7.05
N GLU A 337 4.55 8.55 6.98
CA GLU A 337 4.52 7.50 8.00
C GLU A 337 3.81 7.83 9.32
N PRO A 338 2.67 8.55 9.32
CA PRO A 338 2.03 8.97 10.56
C PRO A 338 1.55 7.83 11.45
N ILE A 339 1.23 6.63 10.92
CA ILE A 339 0.81 5.51 11.79
C ILE A 339 2.01 4.82 12.44
N HIS A 340 3.19 4.88 11.84
CA HIS A 340 4.40 4.28 12.41
C HIS A 340 5.20 5.26 13.28
N GLU A 341 5.21 6.56 12.92
CA GLU A 341 6.00 7.60 13.59
C GLU A 341 5.22 8.38 14.65
N SER A 342 5.07 7.78 15.84
CA SER A 342 4.24 8.35 16.93
C SER A 342 4.84 9.57 17.65
N TRP A 343 6.15 9.83 17.52
CA TRP A 343 6.85 10.85 18.33
C TRP A 343 6.13 12.20 18.32
N THR A 344 5.78 12.68 17.11
CA THR A 344 5.20 14.02 16.96
C THR A 344 3.82 14.10 17.58
N PHE A 345 3.01 13.06 17.41
CA PHE A 345 1.66 13.02 17.93
C PHE A 345 1.61 12.83 19.45
N ASN A 346 2.59 12.12 20.02
CA ASN A 346 2.72 12.01 21.49
C ASN A 346 3.04 13.37 22.13
N LYS A 347 3.82 14.20 21.45
CA LYS A 347 4.16 15.54 21.94
C LYS A 347 3.11 16.61 21.63
N CYS A 348 2.56 16.58 20.42
CA CYS A 348 1.71 17.66 19.89
C CYS A 348 0.22 17.32 19.80
N GLY A 349 -0.15 16.07 20.04
CA GLY A 349 -1.45 15.55 19.63
C GLY A 349 -1.58 15.41 18.11
N TRP A 350 -2.68 14.81 17.66
CA TRP A 350 -2.92 14.53 16.24
C TRP A 350 -3.34 15.77 15.41
N GLY A 351 -3.75 16.87 16.05
CA GLY A 351 -4.21 18.08 15.34
C GLY A 351 -3.15 18.76 14.48
N ILE A 352 -1.86 18.49 14.74
CA ILE A 352 -0.76 18.98 13.90
C ILE A 352 -0.76 18.35 12.50
N LEU A 353 -1.23 17.09 12.38
CA LEU A 353 -1.39 16.41 11.08
C LEU A 353 -2.42 17.16 10.23
N ASP A 354 -3.61 17.38 10.77
CA ASP A 354 -4.69 18.10 10.11
C ASP A 354 -4.25 19.53 9.72
N SER A 355 -3.54 20.20 10.63
CA SER A 355 -3.01 21.56 10.40
C SER A 355 -2.01 21.61 9.24
N ALA A 356 -1.13 20.61 9.11
CA ALA A 356 -0.16 20.55 8.02
C ALA A 356 -0.85 20.49 6.64
N PHE A 357 -1.91 19.71 6.51
CA PHE A 357 -2.71 19.65 5.28
C PHE A 357 -3.43 20.97 4.99
N ILE A 358 -4.00 21.62 6.01
CA ILE A 358 -4.65 22.94 5.84
C ILE A 358 -3.63 23.99 5.39
N TRP A 359 -2.44 24.03 6.00
CA TRP A 359 -1.38 24.95 5.60
C TRP A 359 -0.88 24.67 4.19
N ALA A 360 -0.74 23.39 3.83
CA ALA A 360 -0.28 22.99 2.50
C ALA A 360 -1.29 23.44 1.43
N HIS A 361 -2.58 23.14 1.62
CA HIS A 361 -3.62 23.55 0.68
C HIS A 361 -3.71 25.07 0.53
N LYS A 362 -3.53 25.82 1.63
CA LYS A 362 -3.50 27.29 1.58
C LYS A 362 -2.26 27.84 0.85
N ALA A 363 -1.10 27.18 0.98
CA ALA A 363 0.14 27.61 0.36
C ALA A 363 0.15 27.36 -1.16
N ASP A 364 -0.35 26.21 -1.60
CA ASP A 364 -0.60 25.93 -3.02
C ASP A 364 -1.90 25.13 -3.23
N PRO A 365 -3.01 25.80 -3.56
CA PRO A 365 -4.29 25.13 -3.84
C PRO A 365 -4.27 24.23 -5.08
N SER A 366 -3.25 24.34 -5.94
CA SER A 366 -3.13 23.52 -7.15
C SER A 366 -2.35 22.22 -6.95
N ALA A 367 -1.65 22.08 -5.83
CA ALA A 367 -0.87 20.89 -5.51
C ALA A 367 -1.76 19.76 -4.99
N PHE A 368 -1.47 18.54 -5.41
CA PHE A 368 -2.17 17.35 -4.94
C PHE A 368 -1.56 16.84 -3.63
N LEU A 369 -2.36 16.74 -2.57
CA LEU A 369 -1.87 16.45 -1.21
C LEU A 369 -2.13 14.99 -0.82
N TYR A 370 -1.04 14.24 -0.64
CA TYR A 370 -1.07 12.86 -0.17
C TYR A 370 -0.64 12.76 1.30
N ILE A 371 -1.30 11.84 2.01
CA ILE A 371 -0.74 11.16 3.19
C ILE A 371 -0.07 9.87 2.69
N ASN A 372 1.06 9.45 3.28
CA ASN A 372 1.83 8.30 2.79
C ASN A 372 2.34 7.44 3.93
N ASP A 373 2.25 6.11 3.79
CA ASP A 373 2.65 5.18 4.85
C ASP A 373 3.05 3.80 4.30
N TYR A 374 3.90 3.09 5.05
CA TYR A 374 4.36 1.73 4.73
C TYR A 374 3.51 0.65 5.40
N ASN A 375 3.75 -0.61 5.03
CA ASN A 375 3.04 -1.79 5.54
C ASN A 375 1.51 -1.80 5.35
N VAL A 376 0.91 -0.74 4.83
CA VAL A 376 -0.53 -0.64 4.56
C VAL A 376 -0.99 -1.79 3.68
N VAL A 377 -0.50 -1.83 2.43
CA VAL A 377 -0.84 -2.87 1.45
C VAL A 377 0.08 -4.09 1.60
N ALA A 378 1.35 -3.89 1.97
CA ALA A 378 2.33 -4.96 2.00
C ALA A 378 2.25 -5.87 3.23
N ALA A 379 1.71 -5.39 4.36
CA ALA A 379 1.76 -6.10 5.65
C ALA A 379 0.55 -5.84 6.58
N GLY A 380 -0.60 -5.43 6.03
CA GLY A 380 -1.87 -5.47 6.74
C GLY A 380 -2.27 -4.23 7.55
N GLU A 381 -1.43 -3.19 7.65
CA GLU A 381 -1.76 -1.95 8.39
C GLU A 381 -2.87 -1.08 7.74
N THR A 382 -3.64 -1.68 6.81
CA THR A 382 -4.74 -1.06 6.06
C THR A 382 -5.81 -0.47 6.96
N ASP A 383 -6.24 -1.18 8.01
CA ASP A 383 -7.37 -0.75 8.84
C ASP A 383 -7.05 0.47 9.68
N ARG A 384 -5.85 0.47 10.26
CA ARG A 384 -5.32 1.60 11.03
C ARG A 384 -5.18 2.84 10.16
N TYR A 385 -4.66 2.66 8.95
CA TYR A 385 -4.50 3.76 8.00
C TYR A 385 -5.85 4.27 7.47
N TYR A 386 -6.77 3.36 7.17
CA TYR A 386 -8.15 3.67 6.79
C TYR A 386 -8.85 4.51 7.87
N GLY A 387 -8.78 4.09 9.14
CA GLY A 387 -9.39 4.79 10.26
C GLY A 387 -8.84 6.21 10.44
N LEU A 388 -7.51 6.39 10.30
CA LEU A 388 -6.87 7.70 10.34
C LEU A 388 -7.42 8.63 9.24
N ILE A 389 -7.41 8.16 7.98
CA ILE A 389 -7.84 8.97 6.84
C ILE A 389 -9.33 9.27 6.90
N LYS A 390 -10.16 8.29 7.27
CA LYS A 390 -11.60 8.48 7.49
C LYS A 390 -11.85 9.60 8.48
N GLY A 391 -11.17 9.59 9.63
CA GLY A 391 -11.29 10.65 10.63
C GLY A 391 -10.85 12.02 10.10
N MET A 392 -9.80 12.07 9.28
CA MET A 392 -9.38 13.31 8.61
C MET A 392 -10.46 13.84 7.65
N LEU A 393 -11.09 12.97 6.87
CA LEU A 393 -12.19 13.34 5.97
C LEU A 393 -13.44 13.83 6.73
N GLU A 394 -13.81 13.17 7.82
CA GLU A 394 -14.91 13.60 8.71
C GLU A 394 -14.65 15.00 9.30
N ARG A 395 -13.39 15.31 9.62
CA ARG A 395 -12.93 16.64 10.08
C ARG A 395 -12.69 17.62 8.93
N LYS A 396 -13.00 17.24 7.68
CA LYS A 396 -12.85 18.07 6.47
C LYS A 396 -11.41 18.55 6.20
N VAL A 397 -10.43 17.74 6.57
CA VAL A 397 -9.02 18.00 6.25
C VAL A 397 -8.82 17.81 4.74
N PRO A 398 -8.07 18.68 4.04
CA PRO A 398 -7.93 18.63 2.58
C PRO A 398 -6.93 17.55 2.12
N VAL A 399 -7.13 16.31 2.55
CA VAL A 399 -6.42 15.13 2.02
C VAL A 399 -7.02 14.81 0.66
N MET A 400 -6.19 14.72 -0.38
CA MET A 400 -6.64 14.52 -1.75
C MET A 400 -6.32 13.14 -2.29
N GLY A 401 -5.36 12.43 -1.69
CA GLY A 401 -5.04 11.05 -2.08
C GLY A 401 -4.34 10.26 -1.00
N ILE A 402 -4.29 8.96 -1.24
CA ILE A 402 -3.73 7.96 -0.34
C ILE A 402 -2.46 7.40 -0.96
N GLY A 403 -1.31 7.67 -0.34
CA GLY A 403 -0.04 7.07 -0.68
C GLY A 403 0.12 5.74 0.06
N VAL A 404 0.49 4.69 -0.67
CA VAL A 404 0.85 3.38 -0.12
C VAL A 404 2.24 3.03 -0.63
N GLN A 405 3.21 2.95 0.28
CA GLN A 405 4.63 2.79 -0.10
C GLN A 405 4.85 1.47 -0.85
N CYS A 406 4.26 0.38 -0.37
CA CYS A 406 4.39 -0.96 -0.98
C CYS A 406 5.83 -1.51 -0.96
N HIS A 407 6.57 -1.29 0.13
CA HIS A 407 7.78 -2.06 0.45
C HIS A 407 7.39 -3.49 0.85
N PHE A 408 7.56 -4.46 -0.06
CA PHE A 408 7.16 -5.83 0.23
C PHE A 408 8.16 -6.60 1.10
N GLY A 409 9.42 -6.14 1.17
CA GLY A 409 10.44 -6.93 1.86
C GLY A 409 10.61 -8.30 1.19
N LEU A 410 10.70 -9.35 1.99
CA LEU A 410 10.68 -10.74 1.50
C LEU A 410 9.28 -11.36 1.44
N ARG A 411 8.23 -10.59 1.76
CA ARG A 411 6.85 -11.09 1.74
C ARG A 411 6.44 -11.48 0.32
N PRO A 412 5.53 -12.45 0.16
CA PRO A 412 4.97 -12.74 -1.15
C PRO A 412 4.08 -11.60 -1.64
N VAL A 413 4.02 -11.45 -2.96
CA VAL A 413 3.13 -10.51 -3.64
C VAL A 413 1.86 -11.27 -4.01
N VAL A 414 0.78 -11.05 -3.26
CA VAL A 414 -0.45 -11.83 -3.37
C VAL A 414 -1.57 -10.94 -3.95
N PRO A 415 -2.01 -11.17 -5.19
CA PRO A 415 -3.00 -10.32 -5.85
C PRO A 415 -4.31 -10.12 -5.09
N GLY A 416 -4.84 -11.18 -4.46
CA GLY A 416 -6.08 -11.13 -3.69
C GLY A 416 -6.00 -10.18 -2.50
N LEU A 417 -4.94 -10.31 -1.68
CA LEU A 417 -4.71 -9.43 -0.53
C LEU A 417 -4.45 -7.98 -0.95
N ILE A 418 -3.66 -7.78 -2.00
CA ILE A 418 -3.40 -6.44 -2.53
C ILE A 418 -4.73 -5.80 -2.96
N LYS A 419 -5.57 -6.54 -3.69
CA LYS A 419 -6.89 -6.08 -4.12
C LYS A 419 -7.77 -5.72 -2.92
N GLU A 420 -7.92 -6.61 -1.94
CA GLU A 420 -8.75 -6.38 -0.76
C GLU A 420 -8.33 -5.10 -0.01
N ARG A 421 -7.02 -4.95 0.24
CA ARG A 421 -6.46 -3.79 0.94
C ARG A 421 -6.67 -2.50 0.15
N LEU A 422 -6.51 -2.54 -1.18
CA LEU A 422 -6.79 -1.41 -2.06
C LEU A 422 -8.28 -1.08 -2.15
N ASP A 423 -9.17 -2.06 -2.18
CA ASP A 423 -10.63 -1.87 -2.19
C ASP A 423 -11.10 -1.18 -0.91
N LYS A 424 -10.57 -1.60 0.25
CA LYS A 424 -10.88 -0.97 1.54
C LYS A 424 -10.49 0.51 1.55
N LEU A 425 -9.27 0.84 1.15
CA LEU A 425 -8.82 2.24 1.03
C LEU A 425 -9.64 3.02 0.00
N ALA A 426 -9.98 2.40 -1.14
CA ALA A 426 -10.76 3.02 -2.20
C ALA A 426 -12.17 3.42 -1.73
N SER A 427 -12.74 2.74 -0.74
CA SER A 427 -14.04 3.10 -0.17
C SER A 427 -14.07 4.47 0.53
N LEU A 428 -12.90 5.08 0.79
CA LEU A 428 -12.78 6.47 1.26
C LEU A 428 -13.06 7.51 0.16
N GLY A 429 -13.20 7.09 -1.09
CA GLY A 429 -13.48 7.99 -2.22
C GLY A 429 -12.28 8.81 -2.69
N LEU A 430 -11.07 8.48 -2.24
CA LEU A 430 -9.82 9.12 -2.66
C LEU A 430 -9.05 8.21 -3.63
N PRO A 431 -8.32 8.77 -4.62
CA PRO A 431 -7.41 7.99 -5.43
C PRO A 431 -6.20 7.51 -4.61
N ILE A 432 -5.69 6.34 -4.98
CA ILE A 432 -4.55 5.68 -4.36
C ILE A 432 -3.33 5.79 -5.29
N LYS A 433 -2.17 6.13 -4.75
CA LYS A 433 -0.90 6.06 -5.47
C LYS A 433 0.01 5.05 -4.78
N VAL A 434 0.55 4.12 -5.55
CA VAL A 434 1.70 3.32 -5.10
C VAL A 434 2.93 4.21 -5.19
N THR A 435 3.58 4.47 -4.07
CA THR A 435 4.57 5.56 -3.95
C THR A 435 6.02 5.08 -3.92
N GLU A 436 6.29 3.86 -3.45
CA GLU A 436 7.67 3.42 -3.13
C GLU A 436 7.84 1.91 -3.37
N PHE A 437 7.24 1.35 -4.43
CA PHE A 437 7.25 -0.09 -4.64
C PHE A 437 8.67 -0.65 -4.81
N ASP A 438 8.99 -1.66 -4.01
CA ASP A 438 10.16 -2.50 -4.14
C ASP A 438 9.96 -3.86 -3.43
N VAL A 439 10.98 -4.71 -3.58
CA VAL A 439 11.10 -6.02 -2.94
C VAL A 439 12.52 -6.18 -2.40
N GLY A 440 12.67 -7.12 -1.47
CA GLY A 440 13.91 -7.33 -0.73
C GLY A 440 13.89 -6.64 0.63
N ASP A 441 14.52 -7.27 1.62
CA ASP A 441 14.56 -6.74 2.98
C ASP A 441 15.72 -5.76 3.17
N TRP A 442 15.52 -4.68 3.91
CA TRP A 442 16.56 -3.66 4.13
C TRP A 442 17.85 -4.21 4.76
N GLN A 443 17.76 -5.23 5.62
CA GLN A 443 18.92 -5.83 6.27
C GLN A 443 19.51 -6.99 5.46
N MET A 444 18.65 -7.88 4.94
CA MET A 444 19.08 -9.10 4.27
C MET A 444 19.31 -8.91 2.76
N GLY A 445 18.81 -7.82 2.19
CA GLY A 445 18.73 -7.61 0.76
C GLY A 445 17.65 -8.47 0.10
N MET A 446 17.69 -8.51 -1.23
CA MET A 446 16.95 -9.50 -2.01
C MET A 446 17.66 -10.86 -1.94
N ASN A 447 16.98 -11.87 -1.41
CA ASN A 447 17.52 -13.23 -1.24
C ASN A 447 16.86 -14.30 -2.16
N ASP A 448 15.80 -13.93 -2.89
CA ASP A 448 15.25 -14.79 -3.94
C ASP A 448 16.10 -14.70 -5.22
N THR A 449 15.88 -15.63 -6.16
CA THR A 449 16.48 -15.56 -7.50
C THR A 449 15.98 -14.35 -8.28
N GLU A 450 16.74 -13.89 -9.28
CA GLU A 450 16.33 -12.77 -10.13
C GLU A 450 15.01 -13.08 -10.90
N GLU A 451 14.73 -14.35 -11.20
CA GLU A 451 13.47 -14.80 -11.80
C GLU A 451 12.28 -14.63 -10.84
N VAL A 452 12.42 -15.06 -9.58
CA VAL A 452 11.36 -14.88 -8.56
C VAL A 452 11.14 -13.39 -8.28
N GLN A 453 12.21 -12.59 -8.27
CA GLN A 453 12.10 -11.12 -8.23
C GLN A 453 11.24 -10.62 -9.40
N ALA A 454 11.51 -11.08 -10.63
CA ALA A 454 10.78 -10.66 -11.81
C ALA A 454 9.29 -11.05 -11.76
N GLU A 455 8.98 -12.24 -11.24
CA GLU A 455 7.60 -12.69 -11.01
C GLU A 455 6.87 -11.82 -9.98
N LYS A 456 7.53 -11.47 -8.88
CA LYS A 456 6.99 -10.53 -7.87
C LYS A 456 6.68 -9.15 -8.47
N PHE A 457 7.61 -8.62 -9.29
CA PHE A 457 7.39 -7.37 -10.02
C PHE A 457 6.18 -7.47 -10.94
N GLU A 458 6.16 -8.43 -11.88
CA GLU A 458 5.06 -8.57 -12.84
C GLU A 458 3.70 -8.77 -12.13
N THR A 459 3.67 -9.61 -11.09
CA THR A 459 2.47 -9.90 -10.31
C THR A 459 1.92 -8.65 -9.63
N PHE A 460 2.77 -7.87 -8.96
CA PHE A 460 2.37 -6.64 -8.30
C PHE A 460 1.84 -5.62 -9.31
N LEU A 461 2.59 -5.42 -10.39
CA LEU A 461 2.31 -4.40 -11.41
C LEU A 461 0.98 -4.62 -12.10
N ARG A 462 0.70 -5.85 -12.53
CA ARG A 462 -0.61 -6.20 -13.13
C ARG A 462 -1.74 -6.03 -12.12
N THR A 463 -1.53 -6.42 -10.87
CA THR A 463 -2.53 -6.28 -9.81
C THR A 463 -2.87 -4.81 -9.56
N ALA A 464 -1.86 -3.97 -9.27
CA ALA A 464 -2.05 -2.56 -8.97
C ALA A 464 -2.57 -1.77 -10.18
N PHE A 465 -2.04 -2.01 -11.38
CA PHE A 465 -2.46 -1.30 -12.59
C PHE A 465 -3.91 -1.64 -13.01
N SER A 466 -4.38 -2.85 -12.69
CA SER A 466 -5.77 -3.29 -12.93
C SER A 466 -6.79 -2.82 -11.89
N HIS A 467 -6.35 -2.11 -10.84
CA HIS A 467 -7.24 -1.60 -9.79
C HIS A 467 -7.75 -0.18 -10.12
N PRO A 468 -9.08 0.08 -10.08
CA PRO A 468 -9.67 1.34 -10.53
C PRO A 468 -9.22 2.56 -9.72
N ALA A 469 -9.02 2.41 -8.40
CA ALA A 469 -8.60 3.51 -7.54
C ALA A 469 -7.10 3.85 -7.67
N VAL A 470 -6.27 2.96 -8.22
CA VAL A 470 -4.83 3.21 -8.36
C VAL A 470 -4.60 4.17 -9.53
N ASN A 471 -3.94 5.29 -9.25
CA ASN A 471 -3.71 6.37 -10.22
C ASN A 471 -2.23 6.57 -10.57
N GLY A 472 -1.33 5.76 -10.02
CA GLY A 472 0.11 5.84 -10.26
C GLY A 472 0.89 4.76 -9.55
N ILE A 473 2.07 4.42 -10.10
CA ILE A 473 3.03 3.49 -9.49
C ILE A 473 4.43 4.09 -9.59
N VAL A 474 5.08 4.26 -8.44
CA VAL A 474 6.44 4.76 -8.31
C VAL A 474 7.29 3.69 -7.62
N PHE A 475 8.46 3.39 -8.19
CA PHE A 475 9.42 2.44 -7.60
C PHE A 475 10.38 3.16 -6.67
N TRP A 476 10.83 2.54 -5.58
CA TRP A 476 11.82 3.15 -4.68
C TRP A 476 13.27 2.88 -5.08
N GLY A 477 13.59 3.30 -6.31
CA GLY A 477 14.86 3.04 -6.98
C GLY A 477 14.73 1.91 -7.99
N PHE A 478 15.74 1.77 -8.86
CA PHE A 478 15.71 0.78 -9.93
C PHE A 478 17.07 0.13 -10.23
N TRP A 479 18.15 0.65 -9.66
CA TRP A 479 19.51 0.18 -9.90
C TRP A 479 20.18 -0.19 -8.58
N ASP A 480 20.68 -1.41 -8.46
CA ASP A 480 21.27 -1.94 -7.21
C ASP A 480 22.36 -1.06 -6.60
N ASN A 481 23.15 -0.36 -7.42
CA ASN A 481 24.24 0.49 -6.92
C ASN A 481 23.75 1.84 -6.35
N ARG A 482 22.49 2.21 -6.60
CA ARG A 482 21.80 3.37 -6.04
C ARG A 482 20.41 2.94 -5.56
N HIS A 483 20.41 1.91 -4.72
CA HIS A 483 19.20 1.36 -4.10
C HIS A 483 19.44 1.21 -2.60
N TRP A 484 18.41 1.50 -1.82
CA TRP A 484 18.46 1.41 -0.36
C TRP A 484 18.50 -0.07 0.10
N VAL A 485 17.72 -0.95 -0.53
CA VAL A 485 17.80 -2.41 -0.36
C VAL A 485 18.88 -3.03 -1.26
N LYS A 486 19.80 -3.80 -0.68
CA LYS A 486 20.83 -4.55 -1.44
C LYS A 486 20.16 -5.51 -2.44
N ASN A 487 20.57 -5.45 -3.71
CA ASN A 487 20.03 -6.27 -4.80
C ASN A 487 18.52 -6.06 -5.09
N GLY A 488 17.88 -5.04 -4.52
CA GLY A 488 16.44 -4.79 -4.67
C GLY A 488 16.04 -4.15 -6.01
N GLY A 489 17.00 -3.57 -6.74
CA GLY A 489 16.75 -2.94 -8.03
C GLY A 489 16.48 -3.95 -9.15
N MET A 490 15.81 -3.50 -10.20
CA MET A 490 15.57 -4.29 -11.41
C MET A 490 16.79 -4.34 -12.35
N ILE A 491 17.78 -3.46 -12.13
CA ILE A 491 19.07 -3.43 -12.82
C ILE A 491 20.17 -3.79 -11.81
N ALA A 492 21.03 -4.74 -12.18
CA ALA A 492 22.15 -5.20 -11.37
C ALA A 492 23.21 -4.10 -11.17
N SER A 493 24.10 -4.28 -10.18
CA SER A 493 25.11 -3.28 -9.81
C SER A 493 26.06 -2.92 -10.97
N ASP A 494 26.34 -3.88 -11.86
CA ASP A 494 27.16 -3.72 -13.06
C ASP A 494 26.42 -3.08 -14.25
N GLY A 495 25.13 -2.76 -14.10
CA GLY A 495 24.28 -2.17 -15.13
C GLY A 495 23.55 -3.18 -16.01
N ARG A 496 23.73 -4.50 -15.78
CA ARG A 496 22.98 -5.55 -16.49
C ARG A 496 21.51 -5.51 -16.10
N GLU A 497 20.64 -5.57 -17.10
CA GLU A 497 19.19 -5.74 -16.88
C GLU A 497 18.91 -7.13 -16.30
N LYS A 498 18.29 -7.18 -15.12
CA LYS A 498 17.77 -8.44 -14.56
C LYS A 498 16.50 -8.84 -15.32
N PRO A 499 16.04 -10.10 -15.20
CA PRO A 499 14.71 -10.51 -15.66
C PRO A 499 13.58 -9.53 -15.27
N ALA A 500 13.63 -8.92 -14.08
CA ALA A 500 12.66 -7.92 -13.64
C ALA A 500 12.62 -6.68 -14.56
N ALA A 501 13.77 -6.14 -14.97
CA ALA A 501 13.83 -5.00 -15.90
C ALA A 501 13.20 -5.37 -17.25
N LYS A 502 13.40 -6.60 -17.73
CA LYS A 502 12.76 -7.08 -18.96
C LYS A 502 11.23 -7.15 -18.82
N ARG A 503 10.71 -7.68 -17.71
CA ARG A 503 9.26 -7.75 -17.45
C ARG A 503 8.63 -6.36 -17.42
N VAL A 504 9.26 -5.43 -16.70
CA VAL A 504 8.83 -4.03 -16.64
C VAL A 504 8.84 -3.40 -18.02
N TYR A 505 9.92 -3.56 -18.79
CA TYR A 505 10.01 -3.01 -20.15
C TYR A 505 8.91 -3.55 -21.06
N ASP A 506 8.69 -4.87 -21.06
CA ASP A 506 7.70 -5.51 -21.90
C ASP A 506 6.29 -5.08 -21.53
N LEU A 507 5.99 -4.99 -20.23
CA LEU A 507 4.70 -4.47 -19.78
C LEU A 507 4.47 -3.04 -20.30
N TRP A 508 5.46 -2.13 -20.22
CA TRP A 508 5.23 -0.72 -20.57
C TRP A 508 5.17 -0.51 -22.08
N HIS A 509 6.06 -1.20 -22.81
CA HIS A 509 6.35 -0.87 -24.21
C HIS A 509 5.80 -1.90 -25.20
N LYS A 510 5.26 -3.04 -24.73
CA LYS A 510 4.69 -4.09 -25.60
C LYS A 510 3.29 -4.51 -25.20
N VAL A 511 2.99 -4.61 -23.91
CA VAL A 511 1.67 -5.06 -23.42
C VAL A 511 0.73 -3.88 -23.20
N TRP A 512 1.17 -2.87 -22.43
CA TRP A 512 0.38 -1.67 -22.09
C TRP A 512 0.67 -0.50 -23.02
N THR A 513 0.64 -0.78 -24.31
CA THR A 513 0.92 0.17 -25.37
C THR A 513 -0.17 0.17 -26.44
N THR A 514 -0.13 1.13 -27.35
CA THR A 514 -1.01 1.18 -28.51
C THR A 514 -0.19 1.46 -29.75
N ASP A 515 -0.26 0.57 -30.73
CA ASP A 515 0.35 0.72 -32.05
C ASP A 515 -0.63 0.10 -33.05
N LEU A 516 -1.52 0.92 -33.60
CA LEU A 516 -2.71 0.47 -34.31
C LEU A 516 -2.88 1.19 -35.65
N TYR A 517 -3.47 0.49 -36.61
CA TYR A 517 -3.87 1.03 -37.90
C TYR A 517 -5.39 0.97 -38.05
N ALA A 518 -5.99 2.00 -38.62
CA ALA A 518 -7.38 2.01 -39.07
C ALA A 518 -7.49 2.75 -40.40
N THR A 519 -8.52 2.46 -41.17
CA THR A 519 -8.83 3.22 -42.40
C THR A 519 -9.97 4.18 -42.09
N ALA A 520 -9.84 5.43 -42.53
CA ALA A 520 -10.88 6.43 -42.36
C ALA A 520 -12.12 6.08 -43.20
N ASP A 521 -13.29 6.15 -42.59
CA ASP A 521 -14.57 5.89 -43.25
C ASP A 521 -14.96 7.00 -44.23
N GLU A 522 -16.16 6.89 -44.82
CA GLU A 522 -16.71 7.89 -45.76
C GLU A 522 -16.84 9.31 -45.16
N ASN A 523 -16.89 9.42 -43.83
CA ASN A 523 -16.93 10.69 -43.10
C ASN A 523 -15.52 11.17 -42.68
N GLY A 524 -14.47 10.49 -43.14
CA GLY A 524 -13.09 10.81 -42.80
C GLY A 524 -12.73 10.45 -41.36
N GLU A 525 -13.40 9.47 -40.74
CA GLU A 525 -13.16 9.05 -39.36
C GLU A 525 -12.43 7.71 -39.28
N ALA A 526 -11.23 7.72 -38.71
CA ALA A 526 -10.51 6.52 -38.30
C ALA A 526 -10.71 6.31 -36.79
N LYS A 527 -11.37 5.21 -36.41
CA LYS A 527 -11.74 4.90 -35.02
C LYS A 527 -10.75 3.93 -34.39
N PHE A 528 -10.35 4.21 -33.16
CA PHE A 528 -9.36 3.44 -32.40
C PHE A 528 -9.85 3.19 -30.97
N ARG A 529 -9.33 2.14 -30.35
CA ARG A 529 -9.39 1.90 -28.90
C ARG A 529 -7.97 1.70 -28.36
N GLY A 530 -7.50 2.64 -27.54
CA GLY A 530 -6.10 2.68 -27.10
C GLY A 530 -5.92 3.25 -25.70
N PHE A 531 -4.72 3.07 -25.14
CA PHE A 531 -4.37 3.53 -23.80
C PHE A 531 -4.37 5.05 -23.71
N LYS A 532 -4.84 5.61 -22.60
CA LYS A 532 -4.77 7.06 -22.37
C LYS A 532 -3.31 7.52 -22.38
N GLY A 533 -2.98 8.58 -23.12
CA GLY A 533 -1.61 9.06 -23.23
C GLY A 533 -1.34 9.97 -24.42
N TYR A 534 -0.04 10.15 -24.69
CA TYR A 534 0.48 10.98 -25.77
C TYR A 534 0.82 10.12 -26.98
N TYR A 535 0.33 10.51 -28.16
CA TYR A 535 0.41 9.72 -29.39
C TYR A 535 1.15 10.46 -30.50
N GLN A 536 1.90 9.71 -31.30
CA GLN A 536 2.25 10.07 -32.67
C GLN A 536 1.15 9.53 -33.59
N VAL A 537 0.67 10.37 -34.50
CA VAL A 537 -0.33 10.02 -35.51
C VAL A 537 0.25 10.25 -36.89
N ASN A 538 0.09 9.28 -37.78
CA ASN A 538 0.41 9.38 -39.20
C ASN A 538 -0.87 9.11 -40.00
N ALA A 539 -1.37 10.09 -40.74
CA ALA A 539 -2.52 9.97 -41.63
C ALA A 539 -2.06 10.37 -43.04
N GLY A 540 -1.78 9.36 -43.88
CA GLY A 540 -1.04 9.52 -45.14
C GLY A 540 0.25 10.30 -44.94
N ASP A 541 0.35 11.47 -45.59
CA ASP A 541 1.54 12.33 -45.51
C ASP A 541 1.57 13.22 -44.26
N LYS A 542 0.46 13.34 -43.51
CA LYS A 542 0.38 14.17 -42.32
C LYS A 542 0.89 13.42 -41.10
N LYS A 543 1.85 14.03 -40.39
CA LYS A 543 2.35 13.55 -39.10
C LYS A 543 2.13 14.61 -38.03
N PHE A 544 1.45 14.26 -36.94
CA PHE A 544 1.19 15.17 -35.82
C PHE A 544 1.09 14.40 -34.50
N GLN A 545 1.09 15.12 -33.39
CA GLN A 545 0.97 14.52 -32.05
C GLN A 545 -0.33 14.93 -31.38
N MET A 546 -0.90 14.05 -30.58
CA MET A 546 -2.14 14.31 -29.85
C MET A 546 -2.15 13.66 -28.47
N THR A 547 -2.98 14.18 -27.57
CA THR A 547 -3.23 13.57 -26.26
C THR A 547 -4.62 12.94 -26.23
N VAL A 548 -4.68 11.67 -25.86
CA VAL A 548 -5.91 10.92 -25.58
C VAL A 548 -6.06 10.86 -24.06
N LYS A 549 -7.19 11.33 -23.52
CA LYS A 549 -7.44 11.46 -22.07
C LYS A 549 -8.41 10.44 -21.53
#